data_AF-A0A7X6PNE2-F1
#
_entry.id   AF-A0A7X6PNE2-F1
#
_cell.length_a   1.000
_cell.length_b   1.000
_cell.length_c   1.000
_cell.angle_alpha   90.00
_cell.angle_beta   90.00
_cell.angle_gamma   90.00
#
_symmetry.space_group_name_H-M   'P 1'
#
loop_
_entity.id
_entity.type
_entity.pdbx_description
1 polymer ?
#
loop_
_entity_poly.entity_id
_entity_poly.type
_entity_poly.pdbx_seq_one_letter_code
_entity_poly.pdbx_strand_id
1 'polypeptide(L)'
;MHKAIVVFEVEGGSDKYFDGHRKDTMPIVNAIKAKGWHAEVVYFRPEWADDIFDYVTANFDAYISRVNPGNIPGGEEGYFALLARLDYEGIVGMSTPVEMMAYGAKDALVKLRETELVPSDTYAYYEPEDFHANFPVSLSYGERVLKQNRGSTGSGIWRVQIVDKDLAASVEPGTALPLDTKIKCTEAVDNHTEIRELGEFMDFCDQYVLGRNGMLVDMRFMPRIVE
;
A
#
# COMPACT_ATOMS: atom_id res chain seq x y z
N MET A 1 -31.43 3.94 16.16
CA MET A 1 -31.00 4.03 14.75
C MET A 1 -31.24 5.46 14.27
N HIS A 2 -30.18 6.20 14.09
CA HIS A 2 -30.15 7.62 13.73
C HIS A 2 -30.46 7.88 12.24
N LYS A 3 -30.32 6.86 11.38
CA LYS A 3 -30.33 6.93 9.91
C LYS A 3 -29.30 7.93 9.41
N ALA A 4 -28.09 7.87 9.98
CA ALA A 4 -27.01 8.83 9.76
C ALA A 4 -25.67 8.14 9.54
N ILE A 5 -24.92 8.59 8.52
CA ILE A 5 -23.59 8.08 8.16
C ILE A 5 -22.57 9.21 8.18
N VAL A 6 -21.52 9.09 9.00
CA VAL A 6 -20.42 10.06 9.02
C VAL A 6 -19.38 9.69 7.97
N VAL A 7 -18.85 10.67 7.23
CA VAL A 7 -17.73 10.48 6.31
C VAL A 7 -16.48 11.13 6.92
N PHE A 8 -15.46 10.34 7.22
CA PHE A 8 -14.22 10.87 7.79
C PHE A 8 -13.27 11.37 6.70
N GLU A 9 -12.67 12.53 6.96
CA GLU A 9 -11.60 13.15 6.16
C GLU A 9 -10.44 13.60 7.08
N VAL A 10 -9.32 13.99 6.49
CA VAL A 10 -8.19 14.63 7.18
C VAL A 10 -7.72 15.81 6.35
N GLU A 11 -7.28 16.92 6.94
CA GLU A 11 -6.79 18.04 6.15
C GLU A 11 -5.49 17.72 5.40
N GLY A 12 -5.28 18.37 4.25
CA GLY A 12 -4.07 18.23 3.45
C GLY A 12 -3.99 16.93 2.64
N GLY A 13 -2.89 16.78 1.91
CA GLY A 13 -2.69 15.70 0.94
C GLY A 13 -2.88 16.14 -0.51
N SER A 14 -2.18 15.47 -1.42
CA SER A 14 -2.25 15.72 -2.88
C SER A 14 -3.54 15.20 -3.53
N ASP A 15 -4.35 14.44 -2.79
CA ASP A 15 -5.62 13.85 -3.22
C ASP A 15 -6.83 14.77 -3.02
N LYS A 16 -6.62 15.99 -2.51
CA LYS A 16 -7.64 16.99 -2.20
C LYS A 16 -7.56 18.21 -3.10
N TYR A 17 -8.66 18.95 -3.22
CA TYR A 17 -8.71 20.19 -4.00
C TYR A 17 -8.96 21.42 -3.12
N PHE A 18 -9.37 22.55 -3.71
CA PHE A 18 -9.50 23.83 -2.99
C PHE A 18 -10.61 23.81 -1.91
N ASP A 19 -11.52 22.85 -1.96
CA ASP A 19 -12.60 22.65 -1.00
C ASP A 19 -12.19 21.79 0.20
N GLY A 20 -10.95 21.29 0.21
CA GLY A 20 -10.44 20.46 1.31
C GLY A 20 -10.98 19.02 1.31
N HIS A 21 -11.67 18.59 0.25
CA HIS A 21 -12.21 17.25 0.14
C HIS A 21 -11.50 16.44 -0.95
N ARG A 22 -11.53 15.11 -0.82
CA ARG A 22 -11.30 14.24 -1.98
C ARG A 22 -12.42 14.42 -2.99
N LYS A 23 -12.09 14.23 -4.27
CA LYS A 23 -13.04 14.40 -5.39
C LYS A 23 -14.33 13.59 -5.24
N ASP A 24 -14.29 12.47 -4.53
CA ASP A 24 -15.42 11.56 -4.33
C ASP A 24 -16.19 11.77 -3.02
N THR A 25 -15.65 12.52 -2.04
CA THR A 25 -16.27 12.70 -0.72
C THR A 25 -17.64 13.36 -0.79
N MET A 26 -17.76 14.53 -1.42
CA MET A 26 -19.06 15.22 -1.54
C MET A 26 -20.06 14.49 -2.43
N PRO A 27 -19.66 13.87 -3.57
CA PRO A 27 -20.54 12.95 -4.29
C PRO A 27 -21.12 11.83 -3.43
N ILE A 28 -20.32 11.19 -2.57
CA ILE A 28 -20.79 10.16 -1.62
C ILE A 28 -21.79 10.74 -0.63
N VAL A 29 -21.46 11.85 0.04
CA VAL A 29 -22.36 12.52 1.00
C VAL A 29 -23.71 12.87 0.37
N ASN A 30 -23.69 13.45 -0.83
CA ASN A 30 -24.92 13.84 -1.54
C ASN A 30 -25.74 12.63 -1.98
N ALA A 31 -25.10 11.53 -2.39
CA ALA A 31 -25.80 10.31 -2.73
C ALA A 31 -26.50 9.68 -1.52
N ILE A 32 -25.86 9.69 -0.34
CA ILE A 32 -26.46 9.21 0.91
C ILE A 32 -27.67 10.08 1.28
N LYS A 33 -27.54 11.41 1.20
CA LYS A 33 -28.64 12.36 1.41
C LYS A 33 -29.81 12.14 0.45
N ALA A 34 -29.54 11.89 -0.82
CA ALA A 34 -30.56 11.59 -1.82
C ALA A 34 -31.33 10.29 -1.53
N LYS A 35 -30.74 9.34 -0.77
CA LYS A 35 -31.42 8.14 -0.26
C LYS A 35 -32.19 8.40 1.05
N GLY A 36 -32.24 9.65 1.51
CA GLY A 36 -32.97 10.07 2.70
C GLY A 36 -32.28 9.71 4.02
N TRP A 37 -30.97 9.51 3.99
CA TRP A 37 -30.12 9.36 5.18
C TRP A 37 -29.41 10.68 5.48
N HIS A 38 -29.16 10.98 6.75
CA HIS A 38 -28.26 12.07 7.09
C HIS A 38 -26.81 11.67 6.78
N ALA A 39 -26.02 12.62 6.30
CA ALA A 39 -24.59 12.44 6.12
C ALA A 39 -23.84 13.76 6.20
N GLU A 40 -22.66 13.73 6.78
CA GLU A 40 -21.77 14.88 6.82
C GLU A 40 -20.31 14.44 6.91
N VAL A 41 -19.42 15.40 6.68
CA VAL A 41 -17.98 15.18 6.73
C VAL A 41 -17.48 15.63 8.10
N VAL A 42 -16.72 14.76 8.77
CA VAL A 42 -16.01 15.07 10.01
C VAL A 42 -14.51 14.92 9.76
N TYR A 43 -13.76 15.97 10.05
CA TYR A 43 -12.30 15.94 9.94
C TYR A 43 -11.69 15.32 11.19
N PHE A 44 -10.81 14.34 10.98
CA PHE A 44 -10.04 13.74 12.06
C PHE A 44 -8.77 14.52 12.32
N ARG A 45 -8.57 14.88 13.59
CA ARG A 45 -7.28 15.27 14.15
C ARG A 45 -7.02 14.49 15.43
N PRO A 46 -5.76 14.10 15.71
CA PRO A 46 -5.44 13.35 16.93
C PRO A 46 -5.96 14.01 18.21
N GLU A 47 -5.86 15.34 18.31
CA GLU A 47 -6.32 16.12 19.47
C GLU A 47 -7.85 16.15 19.65
N TRP A 48 -8.63 15.75 18.63
CA TRP A 48 -10.10 15.71 18.67
C TRP A 48 -10.64 14.28 18.76
N ALA A 49 -9.78 13.28 18.95
CA ALA A 49 -10.19 11.87 18.87
C ALA A 49 -11.34 11.52 19.84
N ASP A 50 -11.29 12.03 21.08
CA ASP A 50 -12.35 11.77 22.07
C ASP A 50 -13.64 12.54 21.75
N ASP A 51 -13.55 13.82 21.37
CA ASP A 51 -14.71 14.62 20.97
C ASP A 51 -15.40 14.02 19.74
N ILE A 52 -14.63 13.53 18.76
CA ILE A 52 -15.14 12.85 17.57
C ILE A 52 -15.83 11.54 17.97
N PHE A 53 -15.22 10.76 18.87
CA PHE A 53 -15.82 9.52 19.35
C PHE A 53 -17.18 9.76 20.01
N ASP A 54 -17.26 10.71 20.94
CA ASP A 54 -18.50 11.05 21.64
C ASP A 54 -19.56 11.60 20.66
N TYR A 55 -19.15 12.47 19.74
CA TYR A 55 -20.04 13.01 18.72
C TYR A 55 -20.59 11.93 17.79
N VAL A 56 -19.74 11.02 17.31
CA VAL A 56 -20.14 9.99 16.34
C VAL A 56 -21.06 8.97 16.98
N THR A 57 -20.72 8.49 18.18
CA THR A 57 -21.52 7.48 18.90
C THR A 57 -22.90 8.02 19.31
N ALA A 58 -23.02 9.32 19.57
CA ALA A 58 -24.30 9.93 19.92
C ALA A 58 -25.24 10.20 18.73
N ASN A 59 -24.70 10.29 17.50
CA ASN A 59 -25.45 10.85 16.36
C ASN A 59 -25.50 9.98 15.10
N PHE A 60 -24.66 8.95 14.99
CA PHE A 60 -24.51 8.16 13.75
C PHE A 60 -24.67 6.66 13.99
N ASP A 61 -25.02 5.92 12.93
CA ASP A 61 -25.08 4.46 12.98
C ASP A 61 -23.93 3.80 12.22
N ALA A 62 -23.26 4.56 11.34
CA ALA A 62 -22.24 4.04 10.45
C ALA A 62 -21.21 5.11 10.06
N TYR A 63 -20.04 4.68 9.61
CA TYR A 63 -19.01 5.56 9.07
C TYR A 63 -18.44 5.08 7.72
N ILE A 64 -17.96 6.03 6.92
CA ILE A 64 -17.13 5.79 5.74
C ILE A 64 -15.80 6.51 5.93
N SER A 65 -14.68 5.78 5.89
CA SER A 65 -13.35 6.40 5.90
C SER A 65 -12.95 6.84 4.48
N ARG A 66 -12.78 8.14 4.27
CA ARG A 66 -12.11 8.71 3.09
C ARG A 66 -10.73 9.26 3.43
N VAL A 67 -10.15 8.82 4.54
CA VAL A 67 -8.84 9.24 4.99
C VAL A 67 -7.75 8.43 4.29
N ASN A 68 -6.74 9.11 3.75
CA ASN A 68 -5.47 8.46 3.39
C ASN A 68 -4.58 8.44 4.65
N PRO A 69 -4.25 7.27 5.23
CA PRO A 69 -3.52 7.18 6.49
C PRO A 69 -2.15 7.89 6.47
N GLY A 70 -1.48 7.92 5.30
CA GLY A 70 -0.20 8.62 5.13
C GLY A 70 -0.27 10.14 5.24
N ASN A 71 -1.48 10.73 5.20
CA ASN A 71 -1.68 12.17 5.35
C ASN A 71 -2.03 12.58 6.78
N ILE A 72 -2.15 11.62 7.71
CA ILE A 72 -2.54 11.91 9.10
C ILE A 72 -1.34 12.50 9.86
N PRO A 73 -1.47 13.71 10.44
CA PRO A 73 -0.40 14.29 11.26
C PRO A 73 -0.06 13.38 12.45
N GLY A 74 1.22 13.05 12.60
CA GLY A 74 1.68 12.15 13.67
C GLY A 74 1.46 10.65 13.40
N GLY A 75 0.91 10.28 12.24
CA GLY A 75 0.72 8.90 11.81
C GLY A 75 -0.68 8.33 12.06
N GLU A 76 -0.90 7.12 11.56
CA GLU A 76 -2.23 6.48 11.46
C GLU A 76 -2.74 5.80 12.73
N GLU A 77 -1.87 5.60 13.74
CA GLU A 77 -2.17 4.80 14.93
C GLU A 77 -3.38 5.31 15.71
N GLY A 78 -3.44 6.62 15.96
CA GLY A 78 -4.56 7.24 16.68
C GLY A 78 -5.89 7.16 15.92
N TYR A 79 -5.84 7.22 14.58
CA TYR A 79 -7.03 7.11 13.76
C TYR A 79 -7.60 5.69 13.77
N PHE A 80 -6.73 4.67 13.64
CA PHE A 80 -7.18 3.28 13.77
C PHE A 80 -7.67 2.95 15.17
N ALA A 81 -7.09 3.53 16.22
CA ALA A 81 -7.60 3.41 17.58
C ALA A 81 -9.01 4.00 17.73
N LEU A 82 -9.29 5.17 17.14
CA LEU A 82 -10.63 5.75 17.10
C LEU A 82 -11.61 4.81 16.39
N LEU A 83 -11.28 4.34 15.18
CA LEU A 83 -12.17 3.46 14.42
C LEU A 83 -12.45 2.14 15.15
N ALA A 84 -11.46 1.57 15.85
CA ALA A 84 -11.64 0.37 16.65
C ALA A 84 -12.58 0.60 17.85
N ARG A 85 -12.51 1.77 18.49
CA ARG A 85 -13.47 2.15 19.54
C ARG A 85 -14.88 2.29 18.98
N LEU A 86 -15.04 2.89 17.80
CA LEU A 86 -16.35 3.03 17.14
C LEU A 86 -16.97 1.67 16.79
N ASP A 87 -16.15 0.73 16.30
CA ASP A 87 -16.57 -0.65 16.04
C ASP A 87 -17.04 -1.36 17.31
N TYR A 88 -16.31 -1.18 18.43
CA TYR A 88 -16.69 -1.71 19.73
C TYR A 88 -18.05 -1.18 20.23
N GLU A 89 -18.36 0.11 19.97
CA GLU A 89 -19.68 0.71 20.27
C GLU A 89 -20.77 0.35 19.26
N GLY A 90 -20.47 -0.49 18.25
CA GLY A 90 -21.43 -0.97 17.27
C GLY A 90 -21.71 -0.01 16.12
N ILE A 91 -20.86 1.00 15.91
CA ILE A 91 -20.93 1.87 14.72
C ILE A 91 -20.41 1.08 13.51
N VAL A 92 -21.25 0.92 12.49
CA VAL A 92 -20.93 0.08 11.33
C VAL A 92 -19.95 0.80 10.41
N GLY A 93 -18.73 0.27 10.27
CA GLY A 93 -17.76 0.75 9.28
C GLY A 93 -17.99 0.17 7.89
N MET A 94 -17.94 1.00 6.84
CA MET A 94 -17.83 0.50 5.45
C MET A 94 -16.53 -0.29 5.24
N SER A 95 -15.47 0.07 5.95
CA SER A 95 -14.26 -0.74 6.09
C SER A 95 -13.79 -0.63 7.53
N THR A 96 -13.65 -1.78 8.17
CA THR A 96 -13.14 -1.88 9.54
C THR A 96 -11.63 -1.64 9.55
N PRO A 97 -11.03 -1.25 10.70
CA PRO A 97 -9.58 -1.09 10.80
C PRO A 97 -8.81 -2.34 10.40
N VAL A 98 -9.35 -3.51 10.76
CA VAL A 98 -8.76 -4.82 10.42
C VAL A 98 -8.71 -5.02 8.91
N GLU A 99 -9.80 -4.73 8.20
CA GLU A 99 -9.84 -4.81 6.74
C GLU A 99 -8.92 -3.76 6.09
N MET A 100 -8.91 -2.53 6.60
CA MET A 100 -8.03 -1.47 6.10
C MET A 100 -6.55 -1.86 6.22
N MET A 101 -6.15 -2.47 7.33
CA MET A 101 -4.79 -2.99 7.52
C MET A 101 -4.50 -4.19 6.61
N ALA A 102 -5.46 -5.12 6.46
CA ALA A 102 -5.29 -6.30 5.62
C ALA A 102 -5.17 -5.97 4.13
N TYR A 103 -5.93 -4.99 3.63
CA TYR A 103 -5.86 -4.54 2.23
C TYR A 103 -4.69 -3.58 1.97
N GLY A 104 -4.25 -2.83 2.98
CA GLY A 104 -3.13 -1.89 2.86
C GLY A 104 -1.76 -2.57 2.81
N ALA A 105 -1.66 -3.80 3.35
CA ALA A 105 -0.45 -4.58 3.31
C ALA A 105 -0.26 -5.21 1.92
N LYS A 106 0.95 -5.06 1.34
CA LYS A 106 1.25 -5.65 0.03
C LYS A 106 1.42 -7.17 0.08
N ASP A 107 1.37 -7.77 1.27
CA ASP A 107 1.36 -9.21 1.50
C ASP A 107 0.12 -9.89 0.90
N ALA A 108 -0.96 -9.13 0.69
CA ALA A 108 -2.15 -9.58 -0.01
C ALA A 108 -1.82 -10.13 -1.41
N LEU A 109 -0.80 -9.60 -2.10
CA LEU A 109 -0.36 -10.13 -3.39
C LEU A 109 0.15 -11.57 -3.26
N VAL A 110 0.97 -11.84 -2.24
CA VAL A 110 1.49 -13.19 -2.01
C VAL A 110 0.38 -14.15 -1.61
N LYS A 111 -0.60 -13.70 -0.81
CA LYS A 111 -1.77 -14.53 -0.45
C LYS A 111 -2.63 -14.91 -1.66
N LEU A 112 -2.54 -14.17 -2.76
CA LEU A 112 -3.29 -14.40 -3.99
C LEU A 112 -2.51 -15.18 -5.07
N ARG A 113 -1.25 -15.58 -4.83
CA ARG A 113 -0.40 -16.29 -5.81
C ARG A 113 -0.93 -17.65 -6.28
N GLU A 114 -1.83 -18.25 -5.51
CA GLU A 114 -2.51 -19.52 -5.84
C GLU A 114 -3.78 -19.30 -6.69
N THR A 115 -4.07 -18.05 -7.05
CA THR A 115 -5.17 -17.67 -7.96
C THR A 115 -4.61 -17.25 -9.31
N GLU A 116 -5.48 -17.15 -10.32
CA GLU A 116 -5.08 -16.65 -11.65
C GLU A 116 -4.80 -15.13 -11.67
N LEU A 117 -5.04 -14.41 -10.57
CA LEU A 117 -4.91 -12.96 -10.49
C LEU A 117 -3.46 -12.48 -10.28
N VAL A 118 -2.61 -13.32 -9.68
CA VAL A 118 -1.23 -12.98 -9.33
C VAL A 118 -0.29 -14.09 -9.80
N PRO A 119 0.85 -13.77 -10.44
CA PRO A 119 1.82 -14.79 -10.83
C PRO A 119 2.24 -15.68 -9.66
N SER A 120 2.28 -16.99 -9.88
CA SER A 120 2.58 -17.99 -8.85
C SER A 120 4.02 -17.89 -8.30
N ASP A 121 4.90 -17.18 -9.01
CA ASP A 121 6.28 -16.86 -8.63
C ASP A 121 6.39 -15.49 -7.95
N THR A 122 5.37 -15.09 -7.18
CA THR A 122 5.38 -13.89 -6.33
C THR A 122 5.81 -14.25 -4.91
N TYR A 123 6.78 -13.50 -4.38
CA TYR A 123 7.39 -13.72 -3.06
C TYR A 123 7.23 -12.50 -2.17
N ALA A 124 7.23 -12.72 -0.86
CA ALA A 124 7.38 -11.66 0.14
C ALA A 124 8.53 -12.06 1.05
N TYR A 125 9.46 -11.12 1.25
CA TYR A 125 10.58 -11.27 2.15
C TYR A 125 10.33 -10.43 3.39
N TYR A 126 10.45 -11.07 4.55
CA TYR A 126 10.28 -10.45 5.87
C TYR A 126 11.60 -10.29 6.61
N GLU A 127 12.65 -10.99 6.15
CA GLU A 127 14.01 -10.91 6.66
C GLU A 127 14.99 -10.64 5.50
N PRO A 128 16.02 -9.79 5.68
CA PRO A 128 17.04 -9.54 4.66
C PRO A 128 17.67 -10.83 4.13
N GLU A 129 17.96 -11.79 5.00
CA GLU A 129 18.61 -13.05 4.64
C GLU A 129 17.79 -13.84 3.62
N ASP A 130 16.47 -13.88 3.78
CA ASP A 130 15.57 -14.54 2.82
C ASP A 130 15.56 -13.83 1.47
N PHE A 131 15.57 -12.49 1.48
CA PHE A 131 15.65 -11.70 0.25
C PHE A 131 16.95 -11.94 -0.50
N HIS A 132 18.09 -11.87 0.19
CA HIS A 132 19.42 -12.08 -0.39
C HIS A 132 19.61 -13.50 -0.93
N ALA A 133 19.00 -14.50 -0.30
CA ALA A 133 19.07 -15.89 -0.77
C ALA A 133 18.22 -16.15 -2.03
N ASN A 134 17.03 -15.54 -2.11
CA ASN A 134 16.03 -15.90 -3.12
C ASN A 134 15.96 -14.93 -4.31
N PHE A 135 16.25 -13.64 -4.10
CA PHE A 135 16.12 -12.65 -5.17
C PHE A 135 17.06 -12.93 -6.36
N PRO A 136 18.34 -13.31 -6.18
CA PRO A 136 19.21 -13.68 -7.30
C PRO A 136 18.66 -14.84 -8.13
N VAL A 137 17.96 -15.78 -7.49
CA VAL A 137 17.29 -16.90 -8.17
C VAL A 137 16.03 -16.41 -8.89
N SER A 138 15.20 -15.59 -8.25
CA SER A 138 13.97 -15.08 -8.86
C SER A 138 14.24 -14.23 -10.12
N LEU A 139 15.29 -13.41 -10.11
CA LEU A 139 15.68 -12.52 -11.21
C LEU A 139 16.23 -13.29 -12.42
N SER A 140 16.68 -14.53 -12.23
CA SER A 140 17.10 -15.42 -13.32
C SER A 140 15.94 -15.81 -14.26
N TYR A 141 14.68 -15.72 -13.79
CA TYR A 141 13.49 -15.95 -14.62
C TYR A 141 13.14 -14.75 -15.51
N GLY A 142 13.89 -13.66 -15.41
CA GLY A 142 13.66 -12.42 -16.12
C GLY A 142 13.34 -11.27 -15.17
N GLU A 143 12.81 -10.20 -15.74
CA GLU A 143 12.63 -8.95 -15.03
C GLU A 143 11.68 -9.05 -13.82
N ARG A 144 12.05 -8.36 -12.75
CA ARG A 144 11.31 -8.36 -11.49
C ARG A 144 10.87 -6.95 -11.10
N VAL A 145 9.82 -6.88 -10.31
CA VAL A 145 9.32 -5.66 -9.67
C VAL A 145 9.36 -5.87 -8.17
N LEU A 146 10.22 -5.10 -7.50
CA LEU A 146 10.29 -5.05 -6.05
C LEU A 146 9.40 -3.94 -5.51
N LYS A 147 8.68 -4.20 -4.41
CA LYS A 147 7.79 -3.22 -3.77
C LYS A 147 7.90 -3.29 -2.26
N GLN A 148 8.32 -2.19 -1.62
CA GLN A 148 8.26 -2.07 -0.17
C GLN A 148 6.81 -2.06 0.34
N ASN A 149 6.56 -2.52 1.55
CA ASN A 149 5.22 -2.54 2.14
C ASN A 149 4.60 -1.13 2.27
N ARG A 150 5.36 -0.18 2.84
CA ARG A 150 4.91 1.19 3.09
C ARG A 150 5.51 2.16 2.07
N GLY A 151 4.68 2.66 1.18
CA GLY A 151 5.08 3.64 0.17
C GLY A 151 3.91 3.98 -0.74
N SER A 152 3.72 5.28 -1.00
CA SER A 152 2.69 5.78 -1.91
C SER A 152 3.33 6.28 -3.21
N THR A 153 2.53 6.42 -4.26
CA THR A 153 2.92 7.17 -5.46
C THR A 153 4.18 6.66 -6.18
N GLY A 154 4.51 5.37 -6.04
CA GLY A 154 5.66 4.75 -6.71
C GLY A 154 6.95 4.68 -5.90
N SER A 155 7.01 5.27 -4.70
CA SER A 155 8.21 5.22 -3.85
C SER A 155 8.48 3.80 -3.32
N GLY A 156 9.73 3.36 -3.45
CA GLY A 156 10.21 2.00 -3.16
C GLY A 156 9.54 0.94 -4.03
N ILE A 157 9.19 1.31 -5.27
CA ILE A 157 8.77 0.37 -6.31
C ILE A 157 9.83 0.38 -7.41
N TRP A 158 10.55 -0.73 -7.55
CA TRP A 158 11.70 -0.84 -8.43
C TRP A 158 11.44 -1.90 -9.50
N ARG A 159 11.62 -1.55 -10.78
CA ARG A 159 11.79 -2.54 -11.86
C ARG A 159 13.27 -2.89 -11.95
N VAL A 160 13.58 -4.18 -11.88
CA VAL A 160 14.95 -4.69 -11.88
C VAL A 160 15.15 -5.62 -13.06
N GLN A 161 16.21 -5.38 -13.83
CA GLN A 161 16.52 -6.10 -15.07
C GLN A 161 18.04 -6.34 -15.16
N ILE A 162 18.48 -7.47 -15.67
CA ILE A 162 19.91 -7.66 -16.02
C ILE A 162 20.27 -6.72 -17.18
N VAL A 163 21.40 -6.02 -17.07
CA VAL A 163 21.84 -5.05 -18.09
C VAL A 163 22.26 -5.73 -19.39
N ASP A 164 23.06 -6.79 -19.26
CA ASP A 164 23.53 -7.58 -20.38
C ASP A 164 22.40 -8.49 -20.88
N LYS A 165 21.95 -8.24 -22.11
CA LYS A 165 20.86 -8.98 -22.74
C LYS A 165 21.26 -10.39 -23.14
N ASP A 166 22.52 -10.61 -23.51
CA ASP A 166 23.02 -11.93 -23.89
C ASP A 166 23.18 -12.80 -22.65
N LEU A 167 23.64 -12.22 -21.54
CA LEU A 167 23.59 -12.88 -20.23
C LEU A 167 22.14 -13.19 -19.84
N ALA A 168 21.24 -12.21 -19.89
CA ALA A 168 19.83 -12.41 -19.53
C ALA A 168 19.15 -13.52 -20.35
N ALA A 169 19.52 -13.68 -21.62
CA ALA A 169 18.97 -14.72 -22.49
C ALA A 169 19.62 -16.10 -22.29
N SER A 170 20.83 -16.16 -21.72
CA SER A 170 21.61 -17.40 -21.54
C SER A 170 21.56 -17.98 -20.13
N VAL A 171 21.16 -17.19 -19.13
CA VAL A 171 20.96 -17.67 -17.76
C VAL A 171 19.87 -18.73 -17.73
N GLU A 172 20.18 -19.89 -17.15
CA GLU A 172 19.19 -20.94 -16.89
C GLU A 172 18.27 -20.49 -15.73
N PRO A 173 16.95 -20.38 -15.94
CA PRO A 173 16.02 -19.96 -14.91
C PRO A 173 16.05 -20.90 -13.68
N GLY A 174 16.15 -20.32 -12.49
CA GLY A 174 16.38 -21.04 -11.24
C GLY A 174 17.84 -21.04 -10.77
N THR A 175 18.77 -20.52 -11.59
CA THR A 175 20.18 -20.36 -11.21
C THR A 175 20.39 -19.02 -10.50
N ALA A 176 20.97 -19.05 -9.30
CA ALA A 176 21.31 -17.82 -8.59
C ALA A 176 22.32 -16.99 -9.40
N LEU A 177 21.98 -15.72 -9.65
CA LEU A 177 22.87 -14.77 -10.31
C LEU A 177 24.05 -14.38 -9.39
N PRO A 178 25.27 -14.22 -9.94
CA PRO A 178 26.40 -13.65 -9.20
C PRO A 178 26.08 -12.25 -8.64
N LEU A 179 26.59 -11.93 -7.45
CA LEU A 179 26.31 -10.65 -6.79
C LEU A 179 26.91 -9.43 -7.52
N ASP A 180 27.93 -9.63 -8.35
CA ASP A 180 28.53 -8.61 -9.21
C ASP A 180 27.79 -8.43 -10.55
N THR A 181 26.69 -9.17 -10.78
CA THR A 181 25.84 -9.01 -11.97
C THR A 181 25.34 -7.58 -12.06
N LYS A 182 25.60 -6.94 -13.21
CA LYS A 182 25.11 -5.59 -13.48
C LYS A 182 23.61 -5.61 -13.76
N ILE A 183 22.87 -4.87 -12.94
CA ILE A 183 21.42 -4.72 -13.05
C ILE A 183 21.04 -3.27 -13.28
N LYS A 184 19.93 -3.08 -14.00
CA LYS A 184 19.25 -1.81 -14.21
C LYS A 184 18.06 -1.77 -13.24
N CYS A 185 18.06 -0.77 -12.37
CA CYS A 185 17.00 -0.52 -11.40
C CYS A 185 16.29 0.78 -11.78
N THR A 186 14.98 0.72 -12.02
CA THR A 186 14.17 1.91 -12.33
C THR A 186 13.12 2.10 -11.25
N GLU A 187 13.16 3.22 -10.52
CA GLU A 187 12.15 3.53 -9.49
C GLU A 187 10.91 4.18 -10.11
N ALA A 188 9.72 3.74 -9.71
CA ALA A 188 8.47 4.22 -10.29
C ALA A 188 8.06 5.63 -9.84
N VAL A 189 8.68 6.18 -8.79
CA VAL A 189 8.29 7.48 -8.21
C VAL A 189 8.53 8.64 -9.19
N ASP A 190 9.63 8.61 -9.92
CA ASP A 190 10.04 9.62 -10.90
C ASP A 190 10.64 9.01 -12.19
N ASN A 191 10.66 7.68 -12.32
CA ASN A 191 11.24 6.92 -13.43
C ASN A 191 12.74 7.12 -13.61
N HIS A 192 13.47 7.56 -12.58
CA HIS A 192 14.93 7.55 -12.64
C HIS A 192 15.45 6.11 -12.76
N THR A 193 16.66 5.97 -13.30
CA THR A 193 17.30 4.68 -13.53
C THR A 193 18.72 4.69 -12.99
N GLU A 194 19.06 3.60 -12.31
CA GLU A 194 20.38 3.33 -11.75
C GLU A 194 20.94 2.05 -12.37
N ILE A 195 22.26 2.01 -12.59
CA ILE A 195 22.98 0.79 -12.92
C ILE A 195 23.79 0.40 -11.69
N ARG A 196 23.51 -0.78 -11.14
CA ARG A 196 24.05 -1.26 -9.87
C ARG A 196 24.57 -2.69 -9.97
N GLU A 197 25.34 -3.10 -8.98
CA GLU A 197 25.63 -4.52 -8.77
C GLU A 197 24.49 -5.14 -7.98
N LEU A 198 24.16 -6.40 -8.27
CA LEU A 198 23.05 -7.10 -7.63
C LEU A 198 23.18 -7.10 -6.10
N GLY A 199 24.35 -7.45 -5.56
CA GLY A 199 24.60 -7.45 -4.11
C GLY A 199 24.39 -6.09 -3.47
N GLU A 200 24.97 -5.04 -4.06
CA GLU A 200 24.90 -3.67 -3.55
C GLU A 200 23.48 -3.09 -3.58
N PHE A 201 22.68 -3.43 -4.61
CA PHE A 201 21.27 -3.08 -4.64
C PHE A 201 20.45 -3.86 -3.61
N MET A 202 20.80 -5.11 -3.33
CA MET A 202 20.13 -5.89 -2.29
C MET A 202 20.39 -5.30 -0.90
N ASP A 203 21.65 -4.97 -0.59
CA ASP A 203 22.01 -4.26 0.66
C ASP A 203 21.21 -2.96 0.82
N PHE A 204 21.03 -2.21 -0.28
CA PHE A 204 20.18 -1.01 -0.27
C PHE A 204 18.72 -1.33 0.04
N CYS A 205 18.18 -2.44 -0.47
CA CYS A 205 16.78 -2.81 -0.25
C CYS A 205 16.50 -3.33 1.16
N ASP A 206 17.52 -3.69 1.96
CA ASP A 206 17.35 -4.15 3.34
C ASP A 206 16.59 -3.11 4.19
N GLN A 207 16.73 -1.82 3.88
CA GLN A 207 15.98 -0.75 4.53
C GLN A 207 14.45 -0.90 4.43
N TYR A 208 13.95 -1.62 3.42
CA TYR A 208 12.52 -1.87 3.21
C TYR A 208 12.00 -3.07 4.01
N VAL A 209 12.91 -3.94 4.45
CA VAL A 209 12.61 -5.16 5.22
C VAL A 209 12.82 -4.91 6.71
N LEU A 210 13.81 -4.09 7.07
CA LEU A 210 14.11 -3.76 8.46
C LEU A 210 13.06 -2.82 9.07
N GLY A 211 12.64 -3.14 10.31
CA GLY A 211 11.77 -2.29 11.11
C GLY A 211 10.31 -2.73 11.15
N ARG A 212 9.46 -1.91 11.79
CA ARG A 212 8.05 -2.27 12.05
C ARG A 212 7.28 -2.37 10.73
N ASN A 213 6.71 -3.55 10.46
CA ASN A 213 6.00 -3.88 9.22
C ASN A 213 6.87 -3.87 7.95
N GLY A 214 8.20 -3.99 8.10
CA GLY A 214 9.11 -4.13 6.98
C GLY A 214 8.84 -5.42 6.20
N MET A 215 8.81 -5.29 4.88
CA MET A 215 8.59 -6.38 3.94
C MET A 215 8.88 -5.88 2.53
N LEU A 216 9.45 -6.75 1.70
CA LEU A 216 9.67 -6.51 0.28
C LEU A 216 8.92 -7.56 -0.55
N VAL A 217 7.99 -7.12 -1.38
CA VAL A 217 7.33 -7.99 -2.36
C VAL A 217 8.18 -8.05 -3.62
N ASP A 218 8.36 -9.24 -4.15
CA ASP A 218 9.04 -9.52 -5.40
C ASP A 218 8.09 -10.24 -6.35
N MET A 219 7.83 -9.61 -7.50
CA MET A 219 6.88 -10.09 -8.50
C MET A 219 7.49 -10.00 -9.89
N ARG A 220 7.13 -10.92 -10.77
CA ARG A 220 7.48 -10.82 -12.19
C ARG A 220 6.99 -9.51 -12.79
N PHE A 221 7.83 -8.86 -13.61
CA PHE A 221 7.36 -7.73 -14.41
C PHE A 221 6.38 -8.22 -15.48
N MET A 222 5.15 -7.73 -15.40
CA MET A 222 4.12 -8.00 -16.41
C MET A 222 4.07 -6.82 -17.38
N PRO A 223 4.46 -7.00 -18.66
CA PRO A 223 4.37 -5.93 -19.64
C PRO A 223 2.91 -5.52 -19.81
N ARG A 224 2.71 -4.25 -20.16
CA ARG A 224 1.38 -3.73 -20.46
C ARG A 224 0.72 -4.61 -21.52
N ILE A 225 -0.52 -5.01 -21.27
CA ILE A 225 -1.36 -5.64 -22.28
C ILE A 225 -1.52 -4.64 -23.42
N VAL A 226 -0.96 -4.96 -24.57
CA VAL A 226 -1.14 -4.21 -25.82
C VAL A 226 -2.28 -4.88 -26.57
N GLU A 227 -3.29 -4.08 -26.93
CA GLU A 227 -4.39 -4.49 -27.80
C GLU A 227 -3.95 -4.51 -29.28
#